data_AF-A0A432J3C4-F1
#
_entry.id   AF-A0A432J3C4-F1
#
_cell.length_a   1.000
_cell.length_b   1.000
_cell.length_c   1.000
_cell.angle_alpha   90.00
_cell.angle_beta   90.00
_cell.angle_gamma   90.00
#
_symmetry.space_group_name_H-M   'P 1'
#
loop_
_entity.id
_entity.type
_entity.pdbx_description
1 polymer ?
#
loop_
_entity_poly.entity_id
_entity_poly.type
_entity_poly.pdbx_seq_one_letter_code
_entity_poly.pdbx_strand_id
1 'polypeptide(L)'
;MPHHVPGDVRRARSRTMHALAARMKAETLARYLGQTRQVLWEGPGEELPSGQLRWTGYTENYLRVETLQPAGRSLENQVRATHLSGLAGAPPDRFAGELHTSAPGK
;
A
#
# COMPACT_ATOMS: atom_id res chain seq x y z
N MET A 1 -20.35 -10.66 32.09
CA MET A 1 -19.51 -11.87 32.21
C MET A 1 -18.57 -11.67 33.41
N PRO A 2 -18.25 -12.70 34.20
CA PRO A 2 -17.22 -12.56 35.23
C PRO A 2 -15.82 -12.35 34.60
N HIS A 3 -14.90 -11.71 35.33
CA HIS A 3 -13.48 -11.45 34.95
C HIS A 3 -13.21 -10.41 33.84
N HIS A 4 -14.05 -9.37 33.70
CA HIS A 4 -13.72 -8.26 32.80
C HIS A 4 -12.41 -7.58 33.20
N VAL A 5 -11.52 -7.39 32.22
CA VAL A 5 -10.32 -6.56 32.40
C VAL A 5 -10.78 -5.12 32.68
N PRO A 6 -10.25 -4.47 33.75
CA PRO A 6 -10.53 -3.07 34.04
C PRO A 6 -10.34 -2.16 32.80
N GLY A 7 -11.22 -1.16 32.66
CA GLY A 7 -11.28 -0.35 31.44
C GLY A 7 -10.00 0.46 31.18
N ASP A 8 -9.36 0.94 32.23
CA ASP A 8 -8.04 1.57 32.22
C ASP A 8 -6.93 0.63 31.73
N VAL A 9 -6.87 -0.61 32.24
CA VAL A 9 -5.91 -1.63 31.81
C VAL A 9 -6.10 -1.97 30.34
N ARG A 10 -7.35 -2.15 29.89
CA ARG A 10 -7.68 -2.41 28.48
C ARG A 10 -7.22 -1.24 27.59
N ARG A 11 -7.49 0.01 27.99
CA ARG A 11 -7.05 1.21 27.26
C ARG A 11 -5.52 1.31 27.19
N ALA A 12 -4.83 1.02 28.28
CA ALA A 12 -3.37 1.02 28.31
C ALA A 12 -2.78 0.00 27.33
N ARG A 13 -3.28 -1.25 27.35
CA ARG A 13 -2.85 -2.31 26.44
C ARG A 13 -3.12 -1.97 24.97
N SER A 14 -4.30 -1.40 24.66
CA SER A 14 -4.63 -0.97 23.30
C SER A 14 -3.65 0.08 22.78
N ARG A 15 -3.29 1.09 23.59
CA ARG A 15 -2.29 2.09 23.21
C ARG A 15 -0.93 1.46 22.93
N THR A 16 -0.46 0.56 23.79
CA THR A 16 0.81 -0.17 23.59
C THR A 16 0.79 -0.96 22.29
N MET A 17 -0.31 -1.66 21.99
CA MET A 17 -0.46 -2.42 20.75
C MET A 17 -0.47 -1.53 19.50
N HIS A 18 -1.13 -0.37 19.55
CA HIS A 18 -1.11 0.58 18.43
C HIS A 18 0.30 1.13 18.17
N ALA A 19 1.03 1.47 19.23
CA ALA A 19 2.42 1.93 19.11
C ALA A 19 3.33 0.83 18.51
N LEU A 20 3.18 -0.40 18.99
CA LEU A 20 3.91 -1.55 18.45
C LEU A 20 3.58 -1.79 16.97
N ALA A 21 2.29 -1.79 16.61
CA ALA A 21 1.85 -1.97 15.23
C ALA A 21 2.39 -0.86 14.30
N ALA A 22 2.38 0.40 14.74
CA ALA A 22 2.95 1.52 13.99
C ALA A 22 4.45 1.32 13.73
N ARG A 23 5.22 0.88 14.75
CA ARG A 23 6.65 0.57 14.60
C ARG A 23 6.88 -0.57 13.61
N MET A 24 6.19 -1.70 13.77
CA MET A 24 6.33 -2.87 12.90
C MET A 24 5.99 -2.55 11.44
N LYS A 25 4.99 -1.69 11.24
CA LYS A 25 4.61 -1.19 9.93
C LYS A 25 5.71 -0.32 9.32
N ALA A 26 6.25 0.64 10.07
CA ALA A 26 7.36 1.48 9.60
C ALA A 26 8.60 0.65 9.23
N GLU A 27 8.97 -0.33 10.06
CA GLU A 27 10.06 -1.26 9.80
C GLU A 27 9.81 -2.12 8.55
N THR A 28 8.57 -2.55 8.35
CA THR A 28 8.20 -3.30 7.15
C THR A 28 8.27 -2.43 5.90
N LEU A 29 7.73 -1.21 5.95
CA LEU A 29 7.79 -0.28 4.82
C LEU A 29 9.25 0.04 4.45
N ALA A 30 10.10 0.33 5.44
CA ALA A 30 11.51 0.61 5.22
C ALA A 30 12.27 -0.56 4.56
N ARG A 31 11.94 -1.81 4.91
CA ARG A 31 12.59 -2.99 4.32
C ARG A 31 12.33 -3.15 2.83
N TYR A 32 11.15 -2.77 2.33
CA TYR A 32 10.75 -2.98 0.94
C TYR A 32 10.87 -1.74 0.04
N LEU A 33 11.05 -0.56 0.64
CA LEU A 33 11.26 0.67 -0.12
C LEU A 33 12.47 0.54 -1.07
N GLY A 34 12.30 0.97 -2.31
CA GLY A 34 13.31 0.88 -3.37
C GLY A 34 13.41 -0.49 -4.05
N GLN A 35 12.62 -1.49 -3.65
CA GLN A 35 12.58 -2.78 -4.34
C GLN A 35 11.59 -2.77 -5.49
N THR A 36 11.83 -3.61 -6.51
CA THR A 36 10.82 -3.92 -7.54
C THR A 36 10.06 -5.19 -7.15
N ARG A 37 8.73 -5.13 -7.14
CA ARG A 37 7.85 -6.24 -6.75
C ARG A 37 6.77 -6.46 -7.79
N GLN A 38 6.27 -7.69 -7.87
CA GLN A 38 5.06 -7.97 -8.64
C GLN A 38 3.86 -7.44 -7.86
N VAL A 39 3.07 -6.58 -8.49
CA VAL A 39 1.87 -5.98 -7.89
C VAL A 39 0.67 -6.39 -8.70
N LEU A 40 -0.31 -7.02 -8.05
CA LEU A 40 -1.65 -7.21 -8.58
C LEU A 40 -2.43 -5.92 -8.38
N TRP A 41 -2.86 -5.30 -9.47
CA TRP A 41 -3.71 -4.10 -9.44
C TRP A 41 -5.18 -4.51 -9.45
N GLU A 42 -5.90 -4.16 -8.38
CA GLU A 42 -7.27 -4.61 -8.13
C GLU A 42 -8.28 -3.48 -8.36
N GLY A 43 -9.45 -3.83 -8.88
CA GLY A 43 -10.59 -2.94 -9.04
C GLY A 43 -10.46 -1.91 -10.16
N PRO A 44 -11.52 -1.13 -10.40
CA PRO A 44 -11.49 -0.02 -11.34
C PRO A 44 -10.67 1.12 -10.73
N GLY A 45 -9.69 1.66 -11.48
CA GLY A 45 -8.91 2.81 -11.03
C GLY A 45 -9.79 4.00 -10.64
N GLU A 46 -9.39 4.75 -9.62
CA GLU A 46 -10.10 5.94 -9.12
C GLU A 46 -9.73 7.16 -9.97
N GLU A 47 -10.71 7.78 -10.63
CA GLU A 47 -10.51 9.06 -11.31
C GLU A 47 -10.21 10.18 -10.31
N LEU A 48 -9.11 10.89 -10.52
CA LEU A 48 -8.74 12.05 -9.74
C LEU A 48 -9.14 13.34 -10.46
N PRO A 49 -9.33 14.46 -9.72
CA PRO A 49 -9.59 15.77 -10.33
C PRO A 49 -8.51 16.23 -11.32
N SER A 50 -7.30 15.66 -11.27
CA SER A 50 -6.22 15.92 -12.22
C SER A 50 -6.41 15.26 -13.60
N GLY A 51 -7.43 14.41 -13.76
CA GLY A 51 -7.64 13.60 -14.97
C GLY A 51 -6.79 12.33 -15.05
N GLN A 52 -6.03 12.01 -13.98
CA GLN A 52 -5.31 10.74 -13.86
C GLN A 52 -6.17 9.69 -13.13
N LEU A 53 -5.84 8.42 -13.35
CA LEU A 53 -6.38 7.30 -12.59
C LEU A 53 -5.40 6.91 -11.49
N ARG A 54 -5.87 6.88 -10.23
CA ARG A 54 -5.19 6.24 -9.13
C ARG A 54 -5.53 4.76 -9.12
N TRP A 55 -4.51 3.94 -9.27
CA TRP A 55 -4.60 2.49 -9.16
C TRP A 55 -4.09 2.06 -7.79
N THR A 56 -4.77 1.08 -7.19
CA THR A 56 -4.34 0.45 -5.94
C THR A 56 -4.13 -1.04 -6.17
N GLY A 57 -3.13 -1.59 -5.52
CA GLY A 57 -2.79 -3.00 -5.66
C GLY A 57 -2.03 -3.55 -4.47
N TYR A 58 -1.75 -4.84 -4.56
CA TYR A 58 -1.06 -5.60 -3.53
C TYR A 58 0.13 -6.34 -4.12
N THR A 59 1.25 -6.34 -3.38
CA THR A 59 2.35 -7.28 -3.64
C THR A 59 1.97 -8.70 -3.25
N GLU A 60 2.80 -9.69 -3.63
CA GLU A 60 2.65 -11.10 -3.22
C GLU A 60 2.58 -11.32 -1.69
N ASN A 61 3.09 -10.39 -0.89
CA ASN A 61 3.01 -10.38 0.56
C ASN A 61 2.02 -9.34 1.12
N TYR A 62 1.02 -8.95 0.32
CA TYR A 62 -0.09 -8.07 0.70
C TYR A 62 0.32 -6.66 1.15
N LEU A 63 1.46 -6.16 0.69
CA LEU A 63 1.81 -4.75 0.88
C LEU A 63 1.04 -3.91 -0.12
N ARG A 64 0.35 -2.88 0.38
CA ARG A 64 -0.42 -1.95 -0.43
C ARG A 64 0.50 -1.08 -1.28
N VAL A 65 0.15 -0.89 -2.53
CA VAL A 65 0.84 -0.02 -3.48
C VAL A 65 -0.22 0.84 -4.18
N GLU A 66 0.09 2.11 -4.40
CA GLU A 66 -0.67 2.99 -5.29
C GLU A 66 0.21 3.48 -6.44
N THR A 67 -0.37 3.70 -7.62
CA THR A 67 0.30 4.39 -8.73
C THR A 67 -0.67 5.31 -9.44
N LEU A 68 -0.17 6.38 -10.05
CA LEU A 68 -0.94 7.27 -10.89
C LEU A 68 -0.65 6.95 -12.36
N GLN A 69 -1.70 6.72 -13.14
CA GLN A 69 -1.58 6.48 -14.58
C GLN A 69 -2.47 7.44 -15.36
N PRO A 70 -2.11 7.77 -16.61
CA PRO A 70 -3.00 8.51 -17.50
C PRO A 70 -4.34 7.80 -17.70
N ALA A 71 -5.41 8.57 -17.93
CA ALA A 71 -6.69 8.02 -18.37
C ALA A 71 -6.50 7.15 -19.64
N GLY A 72 -7.21 6.02 -19.71
CA GLY A 72 -7.12 5.06 -20.81
C GLY A 72 -6.10 3.93 -20.62
N ARG A 73 -5.21 3.99 -19.62
CA ARG A 73 -4.35 2.86 -19.26
C ARG A 73 -4.97 2.05 -18.13
N SER A 74 -5.68 0.97 -18.47
CA SER A 74 -6.22 0.04 -17.48
C SER A 74 -5.13 -0.88 -16.92
N LEU A 75 -5.04 -0.98 -15.59
CA LEU A 75 -4.25 -1.98 -14.88
C LEU A 75 -5.13 -3.06 -14.23
N GLU A 76 -6.45 -2.98 -14.36
CA GLU A 76 -7.38 -3.84 -13.66
C GLU A 76 -7.08 -5.33 -13.92
N ASN A 77 -6.99 -6.11 -12.85
CA ASN A 77 -6.70 -7.55 -12.87
C ASN A 77 -5.37 -7.91 -13.55
N GLN A 78 -4.38 -7.00 -13.54
CA GLN A 78 -3.05 -7.24 -14.10
C GLN A 78 -2.00 -7.29 -13.00
N VAL A 79 -1.07 -8.23 -13.15
CA VAL A 79 0.17 -8.26 -12.35
C VAL A 79 1.26 -7.53 -13.12
N ARG A 80 1.87 -6.51 -12.50
CA ARG A 80 2.95 -5.72 -13.12
C ARG A 80 4.14 -5.56 -12.17
N ALA A 81 5.35 -5.67 -12.73
CA ALA A 81 6.57 -5.29 -12.04
C ALA A 81 6.57 -3.78 -11.75
N THR A 82 6.63 -3.45 -10.47
CA THR A 82 6.46 -2.08 -9.96
C THR A 82 7.59 -1.76 -8.99
N HIS A 83 8.31 -0.67 -9.25
CA HIS A 83 9.33 -0.14 -8.35
C HIS A 83 8.66 0.64 -7.22
N LEU A 84 8.94 0.27 -5.96
CA LEU A 84 8.38 0.91 -4.78
C LEU A 84 9.18 2.18 -4.44
N SER A 85 8.93 3.27 -5.16
CA SER A 85 9.77 4.48 -5.16
C SER A 85 9.54 5.41 -3.96
N GLY A 86 8.41 5.27 -3.27
CA GLY A 86 8.08 6.13 -2.14
C GLY A 86 7.05 5.52 -1.19
N LEU A 87 6.69 6.27 -0.16
CA LEU A 87 5.59 5.95 0.73
C LEU A 87 4.44 6.93 0.52
N ALA A 88 3.21 6.45 0.64
CA ALA A 88 1.99 7.23 0.51
C ALA A 88 1.06 7.01 1.72
N GLY A 89 0.11 7.94 1.88
CA GLY A 89 -0.81 8.00 3.02
C GLY A 89 -0.34 8.94 4.14
N ALA A 90 -1.29 9.34 5.00
CA ALA A 90 -1.03 10.17 6.17
C ALA A 90 -1.79 9.60 7.39
N PRO A 91 -1.13 8.83 8.29
CA PRO A 91 0.29 8.44 8.24
C PRO A 91 0.58 7.44 7.11
N PRO A 92 1.86 7.27 6.70
CA PRO A 92 2.21 6.34 5.63
C PRO A 92 1.73 4.91 5.89
N ASP A 93 1.07 4.33 4.89
CA ASP A 93 0.51 2.99 4.99
C ASP A 93 0.63 2.11 3.77
N ARG A 94 1.18 2.65 2.70
CA ARG A 94 1.34 2.00 1.41
C ARG A 94 2.52 2.60 0.65
N PHE A 95 2.92 1.93 -0.42
CA PHE A 95 3.97 2.43 -1.31
C PHE A 95 3.40 3.26 -2.43
N ALA A 96 4.14 4.28 -2.86
CA ALA A 96 4.00 4.85 -4.18
C ALA A 96 4.81 3.98 -5.16
N GLY A 97 4.17 3.56 -6.25
CA GLY A 97 4.69 2.62 -7.22
C GLY A 97 4.91 3.24 -8.60
N GLU A 98 6.05 2.92 -9.22
CA GLU A 98 6.37 3.25 -10.60
C GLU A 98 6.39 1.98 -11.45
N LEU A 99 5.53 1.94 -12.47
CA LEU A 99 5.49 0.81 -13.41
C LEU A 99 6.72 0.84 -14.32
N HIS A 100 7.40 -0.29 -14.46
CA HIS A 100 8.40 -0.43 -15.51
C HIS A 100 7.70 -0.43 -16.88
N THR A 101 8.05 0.52 -17.75
CA THR A 101 7.67 0.45 -19.17
C THR A 101 8.61 -0.53 -19.86
N SER A 102 8.19 -1.78 -20.05
CA SER A 102 8.77 -2.57 -21.14
C SER A 102 8.46 -1.82 -22.43
N ALA A 103 9.50 -1.44 -23.18
CA ALA A 103 9.31 -0.98 -24.55
C ALA A 103 8.53 -2.05 -25.32
N PRO A 104 7.59 -1.68 -26.22
CA PRO A 104 6.97 -2.66 -27.09
C PRO A 104 8.09 -3.36 -27.88
N GLY A 105 8.15 -4.68 -27.74
CA GLY A 105 9.05 -5.52 -28.55
C GLY A 105 8.81 -5.21 -30.02
N LYS A 106 9.91 -4.92 -30.71
CA LYS A 106 9.95 -4.56 -32.12
C LYS A 106 9.59 -5.75 -33.01
#